data_AF-A0A3A8JQV4-F1
#
_entry.id   AF-A0A3A8JQV4-F1
#
_cell.length_a   1.000
_cell.length_b   1.000
_cell.length_c   1.000
_cell.angle_alpha   90.00
_cell.angle_beta   90.00
_cell.angle_gamma   90.00
#
_symmetry.space_group_name_H-M   'P 1'
#
loop_
_entity.id
_entity.type
_entity.pdbx_description
1 polymer ?
#
loop_
_entity_poly.entity_id
_entity_poly.type
_entity_poly.pdbx_seq_one_letter_code
_entity_poly.pdbx_strand_id
1 'polypeptide(L)'
;GNGISIIIFAGILSTLPASLIQFGQTAFVGQEDTSLAWLKVLGLLVSLILLTVGAIYVLEAVRKIPIQYAKKQTAQRLGSQATYLPLKVNSAGVIPVIFAMAFSLLPRTLTLCYPAKEWAQNTGNAASPSRNVGMVVYIVIIILFTYFSAFVQANREK
;
A
#
# COMPACT_ATOMS: atom_id res chain seq x y z
N GLY A 1 15.70 1.73 6.78
CA GLY A 1 14.67 2.06 5.78
C GLY A 1 15.30 2.05 4.40
N ASN A 2 14.60 1.57 3.38
CA ASN A 2 15.11 1.59 2.01
C ASN A 2 15.16 3.05 1.50
N GLY A 3 16.30 3.52 0.98
CA GLY A 3 16.46 4.91 0.53
C GLY A 3 15.40 5.34 -0.50
N ILE A 4 15.02 4.41 -1.40
CA ILE A 4 13.96 4.63 -2.40
C ILE A 4 12.61 4.92 -1.75
N SER A 5 12.25 4.21 -0.67
CA SER A 5 10.98 4.44 0.02
C SER A 5 10.92 5.81 0.71
N ILE A 6 12.05 6.33 1.18
CA ILE A 6 12.10 7.65 1.83
C ILE A 6 11.89 8.76 0.80
N ILE A 7 12.48 8.63 -0.39
CA ILE A 7 12.30 9.61 -1.47
C ILE A 7 10.84 9.65 -1.94
N ILE A 8 10.23 8.47 -2.15
CA ILE A 8 8.81 8.38 -2.53
C ILE A 8 7.93 8.97 -1.43
N PHE A 9 8.21 8.63 -0.17
CA PHE A 9 7.48 9.17 0.98
C PHE A 9 7.56 10.70 1.04
N ALA A 10 8.76 11.28 0.91
CA ALA A 10 8.94 12.73 0.89
C ALA A 10 8.18 13.39 -0.28
N GLY A 11 8.16 12.75 -1.46
CA GLY A 11 7.39 13.22 -2.61
C GLY A 11 5.89 13.26 -2.35
N ILE A 12 5.33 12.21 -1.74
CA ILE A 12 3.91 12.18 -1.34
C ILE A 12 3.65 13.26 -0.29
N LEU A 13 4.51 13.37 0.73
CA LEU A 13 4.36 14.33 1.83
C LEU A 13 4.38 15.79 1.34
N SER A 14 5.16 16.08 0.29
CA SER A 14 5.21 17.41 -0.32
C SER A 14 3.89 17.85 -0.97
N THR A 15 3.01 16.91 -1.34
CA THR A 15 1.71 17.22 -1.97
C THR A 15 0.59 17.41 -0.94
N LEU A 16 0.79 16.97 0.30
CA LEU A 16 -0.19 17.08 1.37
C LEU A 16 -0.57 18.53 1.72
N PRO A 17 0.39 19.48 1.89
CA PRO A 17 0.05 20.86 2.27
C PRO A 17 -0.87 21.53 1.25
N ALA A 18 -0.56 21.37 -0.04
CA ALA A 18 -1.38 21.92 -1.13
C ALA A 18 -2.80 21.33 -1.13
N SER A 19 -2.91 20.02 -0.88
CA SER A 19 -4.19 19.32 -0.83
C SER A 19 -5.05 19.76 0.36
N LEU A 20 -4.43 20.02 1.52
CA LEU A 20 -5.11 20.54 2.71
C LEU A 20 -5.63 21.97 2.51
N ILE A 21 -4.84 22.84 1.88
CA ILE A 21 -5.25 24.21 1.56
C ILE A 21 -6.43 24.19 0.58
N GLN A 22 -6.36 23.37 -0.46
CA GLN A 22 -7.44 23.23 -1.44
C GLN A 22 -8.73 22.69 -0.80
N PHE A 23 -8.61 21.72 0.11
CA PHE A 23 -9.75 21.22 0.88
C PHE A 23 -10.34 22.33 1.75
N GLY A 24 -9.51 23.11 2.45
CA GLY A 24 -9.94 24.23 3.27
C GLY A 24 -10.71 25.29 2.48
N GLN A 25 -10.20 25.66 1.30
CA GLN A 25 -10.87 26.61 0.40
C GLN A 25 -12.21 26.08 -0.10
N THR A 26 -12.27 24.83 -0.55
CA THR A 26 -13.48 24.24 -1.14
C THR A 26 -14.55 23.94 -0.08
N ALA A 27 -14.14 23.64 1.16
CA ALA A 27 -15.04 23.23 2.23
C ALA A 27 -15.54 24.41 3.09
N PHE A 28 -14.76 25.49 3.25
CA PHE A 28 -15.08 26.57 4.19
C PHE A 28 -15.25 27.96 3.57
N VAL A 29 -14.78 28.19 2.33
CA VAL A 29 -14.89 29.51 1.69
C VAL A 29 -16.14 29.56 0.81
N GLY A 30 -17.11 30.40 1.17
CA GLY A 30 -18.31 30.68 0.37
C GLY A 30 -19.50 29.73 0.58
N GLN A 31 -19.50 28.90 1.63
CA GLN A 31 -20.60 27.99 1.98
C GLN A 31 -21.34 28.52 3.22
N GLU A 32 -22.66 28.65 3.14
CA GLU A 32 -23.51 29.09 4.27
C GLU A 32 -23.62 28.00 5.35
N ASP A 33 -23.54 26.73 4.97
CA ASP A 33 -23.57 25.57 5.88
C ASP A 33 -22.18 24.92 6.05
N THR A 34 -21.48 25.31 7.11
CA THR A 34 -20.16 24.74 7.49
C THR A 34 -20.26 23.39 8.22
N SER A 35 -21.47 22.94 8.58
CA SER A 35 -21.72 21.68 9.27
C SER A 35 -21.27 20.45 8.46
N LEU A 36 -21.52 20.44 7.14
CA LEU A 36 -21.10 19.39 6.22
C LEU A 36 -19.57 19.37 6.04
N ALA A 37 -18.91 20.53 6.11
CA ALA A 37 -17.46 20.63 6.03
C ALA A 37 -16.80 19.99 7.26
N TRP A 38 -17.32 20.27 8.45
CA TRP A 38 -16.81 19.67 9.69
C TRP A 38 -17.01 18.16 9.74
N LEU A 39 -18.15 17.66 9.25
CA LEU A 39 -18.39 16.21 9.14
C LEU A 39 -17.39 15.53 8.19
N LYS A 40 -17.03 16.17 7.07
CA LYS A 40 -16.00 15.66 6.14
C LYS A 40 -14.61 15.62 6.79
N VAL A 41 -14.23 16.66 7.54
CA VAL A 41 -12.96 16.69 8.29
C VAL A 41 -12.90 15.56 9.30
N LEU A 42 -13.97 15.39 10.08
CA LEU A 42 -14.06 14.36 11.10
C LEU A 42 -14.01 12.97 10.46
N GLY A 43 -14.73 12.76 9.36
CA GLY A 43 -14.67 11.52 8.58
C GLY A 43 -13.27 11.20 8.04
N LEU A 44 -12.54 12.21 7.54
CA LEU A 44 -11.17 12.07 7.07
C LEU A 44 -10.22 11.64 8.21
N LEU A 45 -10.32 12.31 9.37
CA LEU A 45 -9.50 11.98 10.55
C LEU A 45 -9.77 10.56 11.05
N VAL A 46 -11.04 10.17 11.17
CA VAL A 46 -11.41 8.81 11.58
C VAL A 46 -10.89 7.78 10.58
N SER A 47 -11.06 8.04 9.27
CA SER A 47 -10.56 7.15 8.22
C SER A 47 -9.04 6.99 8.27
N LEU A 48 -8.30 8.08 8.48
CA LEU A 48 -6.84 8.06 8.60
C LEU A 48 -6.38 7.19 9.78
N ILE A 49 -7.01 7.36 10.95
CA ILE A 49 -6.69 6.57 12.14
C ILE A 49 -6.99 5.09 11.89
N LEU A 50 -8.19 4.78 11.39
CA LEU A 50 -8.64 3.41 11.18
C LEU A 50 -7.78 2.68 10.15
N LEU A 51 -7.40 3.37 9.07
CA LEU A 51 -6.50 2.83 8.04
C LEU A 51 -5.08 2.61 8.58
N THR A 52 -4.58 3.52 9.41
CA THR A 52 -3.26 3.38 10.05
C THR A 52 -3.22 2.20 11.01
N VAL A 53 -4.22 2.07 11.90
CA VAL A 53 -4.30 0.94 12.84
C VAL A 53 -4.47 -0.38 12.09
N GLY A 54 -5.34 -0.42 11.06
CA GLY A 54 -5.51 -1.59 10.22
C GLY A 54 -4.21 -2.00 9.51
N ALA A 55 -3.46 -1.04 8.98
CA ALA A 55 -2.16 -1.30 8.37
C ALA A 55 -1.15 -1.86 9.37
N ILE A 56 -1.04 -1.30 10.58
CA ILE A 56 -0.13 -1.78 11.63
C ILE A 56 -0.49 -3.21 12.02
N TYR A 57 -1.77 -3.50 12.24
CA TYR A 57 -2.23 -4.84 12.62
C TYR A 57 -1.85 -5.90 11.59
N VAL A 58 -2.01 -5.60 10.29
CA VAL A 58 -1.65 -6.52 9.21
C VAL A 58 -0.13 -6.66 9.07
N LEU A 59 0.64 -5.59 9.28
CA LEU A 59 2.09 -5.59 9.17
C LEU A 59 2.78 -6.33 10.34
N GLU A 60 2.20 -6.24 11.54
CA GLU A 60 2.70 -6.94 12.72
C GLU A 60 2.21 -8.39 12.83
N ALA A 61 1.33 -8.84 11.93
CA ALA A 61 0.88 -10.22 11.90
C ALA A 61 2.04 -11.16 11.51
N VAL A 62 2.44 -12.02 12.46
CA VAL A 62 3.49 -13.01 12.27
C VAL A 62 2.96 -14.41 12.56
N ARG A 63 3.16 -15.34 11.62
CA ARG A 63 2.89 -16.76 11.81
C ARG A 63 4.10 -17.42 12.46
N LYS A 64 3.93 -17.95 13.68
CA LYS A 64 4.96 -18.69 14.40
C LYS A 64 4.92 -20.16 13.97
N ILE A 65 5.92 -20.64 13.23
CA ILE A 65 6.04 -22.06 12.88
C ILE A 65 7.03 -22.72 13.86
N PRO A 66 6.62 -23.73 14.65
CA PRO A 66 7.52 -24.42 15.57
C PRO A 66 8.53 -25.25 14.79
N ILE A 67 9.82 -25.02 15.03
CA ILE A 67 10.93 -25.81 14.51
C ILE A 67 11.62 -26.50 15.69
N GLN A 68 11.89 -27.80 15.53
CA GLN A 68 12.75 -28.53 16.43
C GLN A 68 14.11 -28.63 15.76
N TYR A 69 15.10 -27.88 16.26
CA TYR A 69 16.48 -28.08 15.80
C TYR A 69 16.91 -29.49 16.22
N ALA A 70 17.33 -30.31 15.25
CA ALA A 70 17.90 -31.62 15.50
C ALA A 70 19.26 -31.46 16.19
N LYS A 71 19.26 -31.25 17.51
CA LYS A 71 20.48 -31.29 18.30
C LYS A 71 20.83 -32.76 18.52
N LYS A 72 22.04 -33.18 18.10
CA LYS A 72 22.58 -34.51 18.43
C LYS A 72 22.51 -34.67 19.96
N GLN A 73 21.71 -35.61 20.44
CA GLN A 73 21.53 -35.88 21.87
C GLN A 73 22.82 -36.48 22.44
N THR A 74 23.73 -35.65 22.92
CA THR A 74 24.73 -36.07 23.89
C THR A 74 24.18 -35.78 25.29
N ALA A 75 23.82 -36.86 25.98
CA ALA A 75 23.57 -36.99 27.43
C ALA A 75 22.89 -35.81 28.16
N GLN A 76 21.60 -36.01 28.45
CA GLN A 76 20.91 -35.53 29.66
C GLN A 76 21.05 -34.04 30.00
N ARG A 77 20.41 -33.14 29.22
CA ARG A 77 19.87 -31.88 29.77
C ARG A 77 18.53 -31.51 29.16
N LEU A 78 17.66 -31.09 30.07
CA LEU A 78 16.29 -30.59 29.96
C LEU A 78 15.94 -29.89 28.64
N GLY A 79 14.78 -30.29 28.10
CA GLY A 79 13.89 -29.43 27.33
C GLY A 79 14.42 -28.96 25.98
N SER A 80 13.99 -29.63 24.92
CA SER A 80 13.96 -29.00 23.59
C SER A 80 13.09 -27.74 23.68
N GLN A 81 13.69 -26.57 23.93
CA GLN A 81 12.98 -25.31 23.77
C GLN A 81 12.48 -25.25 22.32
N ALA A 82 11.17 -25.37 22.13
CA ALA A 82 10.54 -25.20 20.84
C ALA A 82 10.95 -23.83 20.29
N THR A 83 11.80 -23.82 19.26
CA THR A 83 12.26 -22.59 18.65
C THR A 83 11.32 -22.28 17.50
N TYR A 84 10.70 -21.11 17.48
CA TYR A 84 9.77 -20.73 16.43
C TYR A 84 10.50 -19.94 15.37
N LEU A 85 10.29 -20.26 14.10
CA LEU A 85 10.66 -19.35 13.01
C LEU A 85 9.47 -18.40 12.76
N PRO A 86 9.63 -17.09 13.01
CA PRO A 86 8.59 -16.11 12.72
C PRO A 86 8.53 -15.84 11.21
N LEU A 87 7.44 -16.22 10.55
CA LEU A 87 7.15 -15.81 9.18
C LEU A 87 6.14 -14.66 9.19
N LYS A 88 6.54 -13.49 8.69
CA LYS A 88 5.64 -12.34 8.56
C LYS A 88 4.60 -12.62 7.46
N VAL A 89 3.34 -12.23 7.70
CA VAL A 89 2.26 -12.41 6.71
C VAL A 89 2.48 -11.56 5.45
N ASN A 90 3.10 -10.37 5.61
CA ASN A 90 3.55 -9.54 4.50
C ASN A 90 5.06 -9.26 4.60
N SER A 91 5.87 -10.16 4.04
CA SER A 91 7.34 -9.95 3.96
C SER A 91 7.71 -8.88 2.92
N ALA A 92 6.81 -8.60 1.96
CA ALA A 92 7.10 -7.71 0.82
C ALA A 92 7.06 -6.21 1.13
N GLY A 93 6.53 -5.82 2.28
CA GLY A 93 6.47 -4.42 2.71
C GLY A 93 5.74 -3.54 1.69
N VAL A 94 6.37 -2.42 1.30
CA VAL A 94 5.77 -1.36 0.47
C VAL A 94 6.05 -1.55 -1.03
N ILE A 95 6.97 -2.44 -1.39
CA ILE A 95 7.43 -2.66 -2.77
C ILE A 95 6.28 -3.00 -3.75
N PRO A 96 5.32 -3.89 -3.41
CA PRO A 96 4.26 -4.26 -4.34
C PRO A 96 3.35 -3.09 -4.74
N VAL A 97 3.03 -2.23 -3.78
CA VAL A 97 2.19 -1.05 -4.00
C VAL A 97 2.90 -0.04 -4.90
N ILE A 98 4.21 0.11 -4.74
CA ILE A 98 5.03 0.98 -5.60
C ILE A 98 5.01 0.48 -7.06
N PHE A 99 5.17 -0.83 -7.28
CA PHE A 99 5.08 -1.41 -8.63
C PHE A 99 3.68 -1.23 -9.24
N ALA A 100 2.62 -1.39 -8.46
CA ALA A 100 1.26 -1.14 -8.93
C ALA A 100 1.04 0.32 -9.35
N MET A 101 1.57 1.29 -8.58
CA MET A 101 1.52 2.71 -8.94
C MET A 101 2.29 2.99 -10.23
N ALA A 102 3.51 2.48 -10.36
CA ALA A 102 4.33 2.65 -11.55
C ALA A 102 3.65 2.04 -12.79
N PHE A 103 3.08 0.84 -12.67
CA PHE A 103 2.36 0.17 -13.75
C PHE A 103 1.12 0.97 -14.19
N SER A 104 0.36 1.52 -13.24
CA SER A 104 -0.82 2.35 -13.55
C SER A 104 -0.46 3.69 -14.20
N LEU A 105 0.77 4.17 -13.99
CA LEU A 105 1.24 5.41 -14.59
C LEU A 105 1.62 5.24 -16.07
N LEU A 106 2.07 4.05 -16.49
CA LEU A 106 2.45 3.76 -17.89
C LEU A 106 1.37 4.14 -18.92
N PRO A 107 0.11 3.67 -18.81
CA PRO A 107 -0.94 4.02 -19.76
C PRO A 107 -1.29 5.52 -19.71
N ARG A 108 -1.13 6.17 -18.55
CA ARG A 108 -1.32 7.62 -18.43
C ARG A 108 -0.21 8.40 -19.14
N THR A 109 1.02 7.90 -19.14
CA THR A 109 2.11 8.51 -19.90
C THR A 109 1.85 8.42 -21.41
N LEU A 110 1.24 7.32 -21.89
CA LEU A 110 0.87 7.18 -23.30
C LEU A 110 -0.16 8.22 -23.75
N THR A 111 -1.08 8.64 -22.87
CA THR A 111 -2.04 9.71 -23.21
C THR A 111 -1.36 11.07 -23.37
N LEU A 112 -0.26 11.30 -22.65
CA LEU A 112 0.54 12.52 -22.78
C LEU A 112 1.35 12.52 -24.09
N CYS A 113 1.84 11.36 -24.52
CA CYS A 113 2.59 11.22 -25.79
C CYS A 113 1.69 11.23 -27.04
N TYR A 114 0.46 10.72 -26.94
CA TYR A 114 -0.49 10.64 -28.06
C TYR A 114 -1.85 11.28 -27.70
N PRO A 115 -1.89 12.60 -27.47
CA PRO A 115 -3.09 13.28 -26.97
C PRO A 115 -4.28 13.24 -27.95
N ALA A 116 -4.01 13.18 -29.27
CA ALA A 116 -5.06 13.20 -30.29
C ALA A 116 -5.64 11.83 -30.65
N LYS A 117 -5.12 10.72 -30.09
CA LYS A 117 -5.59 9.37 -30.44
C LYS A 117 -6.59 8.84 -29.41
N GLU A 118 -7.78 8.48 -29.88
CA GLU A 118 -8.89 8.01 -29.05
C GLU A 118 -8.57 6.71 -28.29
N TRP A 119 -7.82 5.79 -28.91
CA TRP A 119 -7.37 4.58 -28.23
C TRP A 119 -6.46 4.88 -27.04
N ALA A 120 -5.59 5.89 -27.14
CA ALA A 120 -4.69 6.27 -26.06
C ALA A 120 -5.49 6.85 -24.89
N GLN A 121 -6.44 7.75 -25.18
CA GLN A 121 -7.31 8.33 -24.16
C GLN A 121 -8.18 7.27 -23.47
N ASN A 122 -8.75 6.31 -24.22
CA ASN A 122 -9.55 5.23 -23.65
C ASN A 122 -8.71 4.32 -22.74
N THR A 123 -7.49 3.97 -23.14
CA THR A 123 -6.59 3.17 -22.30
C THR A 123 -6.15 3.93 -21.04
N GLY A 124 -5.84 5.22 -21.14
CA GLY A 124 -5.50 6.04 -19.97
C GLY A 124 -6.67 6.23 -19.01
N ASN A 125 -7.88 6.41 -19.54
CA ASN A 125 -9.11 6.54 -18.75
C ASN A 125 -9.47 5.23 -18.05
N ALA A 126 -9.26 4.09 -18.71
CA ALA A 126 -9.49 2.77 -18.12
C ALA A 126 -8.49 2.44 -17.01
N ALA A 127 -7.27 2.99 -17.06
CA ALA A 127 -6.25 2.80 -16.03
C ALA A 127 -6.31 3.84 -14.89
N SER A 128 -7.17 4.85 -14.99
CA SER A 128 -7.26 5.91 -13.99
C SER A 128 -7.99 5.45 -12.73
N PRO A 129 -7.37 5.56 -11.53
CA PRO A 129 -8.02 5.21 -10.26
C PRO A 129 -9.24 6.09 -9.94
N SER A 130 -9.38 7.24 -10.61
CA SER A 130 -10.50 8.17 -10.42
C SER A 130 -11.81 7.67 -11.02
N ARG A 131 -11.79 6.57 -11.80
CA ARG A 131 -12.97 6.02 -12.47
C ARG A 131 -13.26 4.61 -11.94
N ASN A 132 -14.52 4.23 -11.80
CA ASN A 132 -14.92 2.97 -11.15
C ASN A 132 -14.23 1.74 -11.77
N VAL A 133 -14.11 1.69 -13.10
CA VAL A 133 -13.44 0.59 -13.80
C VAL A 133 -11.94 0.57 -13.50
N GLY A 134 -11.27 1.73 -13.54
CA GLY A 134 -9.85 1.83 -13.24
C GLY A 134 -9.52 1.58 -11.78
N MET A 135 -10.44 1.88 -10.85
CA MET A 135 -10.29 1.51 -9.44
C MET A 135 -10.25 0.00 -9.24
N VAL A 136 -11.14 -0.76 -9.90
CA VAL A 136 -11.16 -2.22 -9.83
C VAL A 136 -9.87 -2.79 -10.42
N VAL A 137 -9.45 -2.30 -11.60
CA VAL A 137 -8.19 -2.71 -12.24
C VAL A 137 -7.00 -2.43 -11.31
N TYR A 138 -6.97 -1.25 -10.67
CA TYR A 138 -5.91 -0.88 -9.72
C TYR A 138 -5.84 -1.82 -8.51
N ILE A 139 -7.01 -2.17 -7.93
CA ILE A 139 -7.07 -3.13 -6.81
C ILE A 139 -6.57 -4.51 -7.23
N VAL A 140 -6.98 -5.00 -8.40
CA VAL A 140 -6.52 -6.30 -8.92
C VAL A 140 -5.01 -6.31 -9.12
N ILE A 141 -4.45 -5.23 -9.68
CA ILE A 141 -3.01 -5.08 -9.88
C ILE A 141 -2.27 -5.08 -8.54
N ILE A 142 -2.76 -4.37 -7.52
CA ILE A 142 -2.16 -4.39 -6.17
C ILE A 142 -2.14 -5.82 -5.60
N ILE A 143 -3.27 -6.54 -5.67
CA ILE A 143 -3.36 -7.91 -5.14
C ILE A 143 -2.38 -8.83 -5.87
N LEU A 144 -2.32 -8.73 -7.20
CA LEU A 144 -1.43 -9.54 -8.03
C LEU A 144 0.05 -9.28 -7.70
N PHE A 145 0.48 -8.01 -7.65
CA PHE A 145 1.86 -7.68 -7.31
C PHE A 145 2.21 -8.03 -5.88
N THR A 146 1.26 -7.91 -4.94
CA THR A 146 1.47 -8.29 -3.53
C THR A 146 1.70 -9.78 -3.41
N TYR A 147 0.86 -10.59 -4.05
CA TYR A 147 1.02 -12.04 -4.08
C TYR A 147 2.33 -12.46 -4.76
N PHE A 148 2.62 -11.89 -5.93
CA PHE A 148 3.85 -12.20 -6.68
C PHE A 148 5.10 -11.86 -5.86
N SER A 149 5.14 -10.68 -5.25
CA SER A 149 6.29 -10.25 -4.45
C SER A 149 6.44 -11.09 -3.18
N ALA A 150 5.34 -11.48 -2.53
CA ALA A 150 5.39 -12.37 -1.37
C ALA A 150 5.90 -13.76 -1.76
N PHE A 151 5.44 -14.32 -2.89
CA PHE A 151 5.89 -15.61 -3.41
C PHE A 151 7.38 -15.60 -3.77
N VAL A 152 7.85 -14.58 -4.48
CA VAL A 152 9.26 -14.44 -4.87
C VAL A 152 10.16 -14.34 -3.63
N GLN A 153 9.76 -13.61 -2.59
CA GLN A 153 10.54 -13.49 -1.35
C GLN A 153 10.54 -14.78 -0.54
N ALA A 154 9.39 -15.44 -0.41
CA ALA A 154 9.30 -16.72 0.29
C ALA A 154 10.15 -17.83 -0.36
N ASN A 155 10.28 -17.83 -1.68
CA ASN A 155 11.15 -18.78 -2.38
C ASN A 155 12.65 -18.45 -2.28
N ARG A 156 13.03 -17.19 -2.03
CA ARG A 156 14.43 -16.80 -1.82
C ARG A 156 14.96 -17.15 -0.43
N GLU A 157 14.07 -17.44 0.53
CA GLU A 157 14.41 -17.86 1.89
C GLU A 157 14.53 -19.40 2.05
N LYS A 158 14.30 -20.17 0.98
CA LYS A 158 14.56 -21.63 0.92
C LYS A 158 15.89 -21.90 0.25
#